data_AF-A0A290XBJ1-F1
#
_entry.id   AF-A0A290XBJ1-F1
#
_cell.length_a   1.000
_cell.length_b   1.000
_cell.length_c   1.000
_cell.angle_alpha   90.00
_cell.angle_beta   90.00
_cell.angle_gamma   90.00
#
_symmetry.space_group_name_H-M   'P 1'
#
loop_
_entity.id
_entity.type
_entity.pdbx_description
1 polymer ?
#
loop_
_entity_poly.entity_id
_entity_poly.type
_entity_poly.pdbx_seq_one_letter_code
_entity_poly.pdbx_strand_id
1 'polypeptide(L)'
;MQHDQQAQRQAWIEALAQLRQQGAIDADDENTLIRHMDERLEAVQAELKALVPEYERRVETDGRGAADAWLGERSREMGEREGSDARRMVDSLTSVQASVT
;
A
#
# COMPACT_ATOMS: atom_id res chain seq x y z
N MET A 1 -5.53 7.48 -15.01
CA MET A 1 -5.67 7.14 -13.58
C MET A 1 -6.11 5.68 -13.36
N GLN A 2 -7.37 5.28 -13.60
CA GLN A 2 -7.78 3.86 -13.39
C GLN A 2 -7.06 2.87 -14.33
N HIS A 3 -6.87 3.24 -15.59
CA HIS A 3 -6.12 2.43 -16.55
C HIS A 3 -4.64 2.24 -16.14
N ASP A 4 -4.04 3.25 -15.51
CA ASP A 4 -2.64 3.19 -15.05
C ASP A 4 -2.51 2.27 -13.83
N GLN A 5 -3.48 2.31 -12.91
CA GLN A 5 -3.53 1.41 -11.75
C GLN A 5 -3.71 -0.06 -12.17
N GLN A 6 -4.57 -0.32 -13.15
CA GLN A 6 -4.79 -1.68 -13.65
C GLN A 6 -3.54 -2.23 -14.36
N ALA A 7 -2.85 -1.40 -15.15
CA ALA A 7 -1.58 -1.79 -15.76
C ALA A 7 -0.48 -2.05 -14.72
N GLN A 8 -0.40 -1.21 -13.68
CA GLN A 8 0.55 -1.39 -12.58
C GLN A 8 0.28 -2.65 -11.77
N ARG A 9 -1.00 -2.94 -11.48
CA ARG A 9 -1.43 -4.19 -10.84
C ARG A 9 -1.03 -5.41 -11.66
N GLN A 10 -1.25 -5.37 -12.97
CA GLN A 10 -0.92 -6.46 -13.88
C GLN A 10 0.60 -6.73 -13.91
N ALA A 11 1.41 -5.67 -14.05
CA ALA A 11 2.87 -5.80 -14.03
C ALA A 11 3.39 -6.39 -12.71
N TRP A 12 2.75 -6.03 -11.59
CA TRP A 12 3.11 -6.57 -10.30
C TRP A 12 2.73 -8.05 -10.13
N ILE A 13 1.55 -8.46 -10.58
CA ILE A 13 1.14 -9.88 -10.61
C ILE A 13 2.12 -10.71 -11.45
N GLU A 14 2.55 -10.18 -12.60
CA GLU A 14 3.54 -10.84 -13.45
C GLU A 14 4.89 -11.00 -12.75
N ALA A 15 5.32 -10.00 -11.97
CA ALA A 15 6.54 -10.09 -11.17
C ALA A 15 6.44 -11.17 -10.08
N LEU A 16 5.30 -11.31 -9.41
CA LEU A 16 5.07 -12.38 -8.43
C LEU A 16 5.07 -13.76 -9.09
N ALA A 17 4.40 -13.90 -10.23
CA ALA A 17 4.42 -15.14 -11.00
C ALA A 17 5.85 -15.54 -11.41
N GLN A 18 6.69 -14.57 -11.74
CA GLN A 18 8.10 -14.78 -12.03
C GLN A 18 8.89 -15.25 -10.79
N LEU A 19 8.65 -14.67 -9.62
CA LEU A 19 9.26 -15.12 -8.36
C LEU A 19 8.84 -16.55 -8.01
N ARG A 20 7.57 -16.90 -8.23
CA ARG A 20 7.09 -18.27 -8.05
C ARG A 20 7.77 -19.25 -9.00
N GLN A 21 7.93 -18.89 -10.27
CA GLN A 21 8.64 -19.73 -11.25
C GLN A 21 10.10 -19.99 -10.86
N GLN A 22 10.73 -19.04 -10.16
CA GLN A 22 12.08 -19.18 -9.64
C GLN A 22 12.15 -19.97 -8.32
N GLY A 23 11.00 -20.35 -7.75
CA GLY A 23 10.90 -21.03 -6.47
C GLY A 23 11.20 -20.14 -5.26
N ALA A 24 11.22 -18.81 -5.45
CA ALA A 24 11.49 -17.86 -4.36
C ALA A 24 10.28 -17.69 -3.43
N ILE A 25 9.07 -17.91 -3.95
CA ILE A 25 7.81 -17.95 -3.22
C ILE A 25 7.00 -19.15 -3.71
N ASP A 26 6.08 -19.66 -2.89
CA ASP A 26 5.12 -20.67 -3.33
C ASP A 26 3.81 -20.05 -3.86
N ALA A 27 2.85 -20.89 -4.22
CA ALA A 27 1.56 -20.43 -4.76
C ALA A 27 0.66 -19.81 -3.68
N ASP A 28 0.83 -20.18 -2.41
CA ASP A 28 0.04 -19.63 -1.30
C ASP A 28 0.59 -18.26 -0.89
N ASP A 29 1.90 -18.09 -0.90
CA ASP A 29 2.61 -16.81 -0.77
C ASP A 29 2.18 -15.85 -1.90
N GLU A 30 2.17 -16.30 -3.16
CA GLU A 30 1.70 -15.49 -4.31
C GLU A 30 0.25 -15.01 -4.12
N ASN A 31 -0.68 -15.90 -3.77
CA ASN A 31 -2.08 -15.54 -3.55
C ASN A 31 -2.26 -14.59 -2.35
N THR A 32 -1.50 -14.81 -1.28
CA THR A 32 -1.51 -13.97 -0.09
C THR A 32 -1.02 -12.56 -0.40
N LEU A 33 0.07 -12.46 -1.16
CA LEU A 33 0.62 -11.19 -1.63
C LEU A 33 -0.41 -10.43 -2.46
N ILE A 34 -0.97 -11.07 -3.50
CA ILE A 34 -1.97 -10.50 -4.42
C ILE A 34 -3.14 -9.87 -3.65
N ARG A 35 -3.79 -10.68 -2.81
CA ARG A 35 -4.95 -10.24 -2.02
C ARG A 35 -4.60 -9.05 -1.11
N HIS A 36 -3.46 -9.12 -0.43
CA HIS A 36 -3.09 -8.08 0.53
C HIS A 36 -2.81 -6.73 -0.13
N MET A 37 -2.21 -6.70 -1.32
CA MET A 37 -2.00 -5.43 -2.03
C MET A 37 -3.30 -4.84 -2.57
N ASP A 38 -4.23 -5.66 -3.03
CA ASP A 38 -5.54 -5.17 -3.48
C ASP A 38 -6.27 -4.47 -2.32
N GLU A 39 -6.32 -5.12 -1.14
CA GLU A 39 -6.89 -4.56 0.09
C GLU A 39 -6.22 -3.23 0.49
N ARG A 40 -4.88 -3.15 0.41
CA ARG A 40 -4.12 -1.94 0.74
C ARG A 40 -4.36 -0.79 -0.24
N LEU A 41 -4.39 -1.07 -1.55
CA LEU A 41 -4.65 -0.07 -2.57
C LEU A 41 -6.06 0.52 -2.43
N GLU A 42 -7.05 -0.30 -2.07
CA GLU A 42 -8.40 0.16 -1.78
C GLU A 42 -8.42 1.05 -0.53
N ALA A 43 -7.77 0.64 0.56
CA ALA A 43 -7.72 1.40 1.81
C ALA A 43 -7.07 2.78 1.63
N VAL A 44 -5.90 2.83 0.98
CA VAL A 44 -5.19 4.10 0.70
C VAL A 44 -6.04 5.01 -0.19
N GLN A 45 -6.70 4.48 -1.23
CA GLN A 45 -7.56 5.30 -2.08
C GLN A 45 -8.78 5.86 -1.34
N ALA A 46 -9.38 5.08 -0.45
CA ALA A 46 -10.50 5.55 0.36
C ALA A 46 -10.07 6.69 1.29
N GLU A 47 -8.90 6.55 1.93
CA GLU A 47 -8.35 7.57 2.83
C GLU A 47 -7.95 8.85 2.09
N LEU A 48 -7.26 8.74 0.95
CA LEU A 48 -6.92 9.90 0.11
C LEU A 48 -8.16 10.67 -0.35
N LYS A 49 -9.24 9.97 -0.74
CA LYS A 49 -10.51 10.61 -1.10
C LYS A 49 -11.14 11.36 0.07
N ALA A 50 -11.00 10.84 1.30
CA ALA A 50 -11.52 11.50 2.50
C ALA A 50 -10.67 12.71 2.93
N LEU A 51 -9.39 12.76 2.58
CA LEU A 51 -8.50 13.87 2.95
C LEU A 51 -8.79 15.17 2.19
N VAL A 52 -9.24 15.09 0.94
CA VAL A 52 -9.51 16.27 0.10
C VAL A 52 -10.52 17.24 0.73
N PRO A 53 -11.75 16.83 1.10
CA PRO A 53 -12.72 17.76 1.69
C PRO A 53 -12.26 18.32 3.05
N GLU A 54 -11.49 17.55 3.83
CA GLU A 54 -10.96 18.02 5.11
C GLU A 54 -9.81 19.02 4.92
N TYR A 55 -8.98 18.84 3.88
CA TYR A 55 -7.97 19.81 3.50
C TYR A 55 -8.62 21.14 3.12
N GLU A 56 -9.64 21.10 2.26
CA GLU A 56 -10.39 22.30 1.84
C GLU A 56 -11.00 23.03 3.04
N ARG A 57 -11.66 22.29 3.95
CA ARG A 57 -12.20 22.85 5.20
C ARG A 57 -11.12 23.55 6.03
N ARG A 58 -9.93 22.94 6.17
CA ARG A 58 -8.81 23.51 6.93
C ARG A 58 -8.19 24.72 6.26
N VAL A 59 -8.13 24.74 4.92
CA VAL A 59 -7.69 25.93 4.19
C VAL A 59 -8.60 27.11 4.51
N GLU A 60 -9.91 26.87 4.59
CA GLU A 60 -10.90 27.89 4.92
C GLU A 60 -10.85 28.34 6.39
N THR A 61 -10.69 27.41 7.35
CA THR A 61 -10.77 27.75 8.79
C THR A 61 -9.43 28.15 9.40
N ASP A 62 -8.35 27.48 9.01
CA ASP A 62 -7.05 27.54 9.68
C ASP A 62 -5.98 28.20 8.80
N GLY A 63 -6.31 28.41 7.52
CA GLY A 63 -5.41 28.95 6.51
C GLY A 63 -4.52 27.89 5.88
N ARG A 64 -4.02 28.20 4.68
CA ARG A 64 -3.28 27.25 3.83
C ARG A 64 -2.04 26.64 4.50
N GLY A 65 -1.27 27.42 5.24
CA GLY A 65 -0.06 26.91 5.90
C GLY A 65 -0.33 25.84 6.96
N ALA A 66 -1.41 26.00 7.74
CA ALA A 66 -1.83 25.01 8.72
C ALA A 66 -2.41 23.75 8.05
N ALA A 67 -3.19 23.94 6.97
CA ALA A 67 -3.72 22.84 6.17
C ALA A 67 -2.60 22.01 5.50
N ASP A 68 -1.57 22.66 4.97
CA ASP A 68 -0.41 22.00 4.35
C ASP A 68 0.40 21.21 5.39
N ALA A 69 0.63 21.79 6.57
CA ALA A 69 1.32 21.10 7.68
C ALA A 69 0.54 19.86 8.14
N TRP A 70 -0.78 19.99 8.30
CA TRP A 70 -1.66 18.88 8.63
C TRP A 70 -1.65 17.78 7.55
N LEU A 71 -1.71 18.15 6.27
CA LEU A 71 -1.67 17.18 5.17
C LEU A 71 -0.33 16.43 5.14
N GLY A 72 0.77 17.12 5.43
CA GLY A 72 2.10 16.53 5.56
C GLY A 72 2.19 15.51 6.70
N GLU A 73 1.65 15.85 7.88
CA GLU A 73 1.56 14.95 9.03
C GLU A 73 0.72 13.72 8.71
N ARG A 74 -0.48 13.91 8.13
CA ARG A 74 -1.35 12.80 7.69
C ARG A 74 -0.68 11.89 6.68
N SER A 75 -0.02 12.46 5.68
CA SER A 75 0.69 11.68 4.67
C SER A 75 1.82 10.85 5.29
N ARG A 76 2.51 11.38 6.30
CA ARG A 76 3.55 10.67 7.03
C ARG A 76 2.96 9.51 7.85
N GLU A 77 1.91 9.76 8.63
CA GLU A 77 1.22 8.73 9.41
C GLU A 77 0.74 7.57 8.52
N MET A 78 0.14 7.91 7.37
CA MET A 78 -0.28 6.93 6.37
C MET A 78 0.91 6.10 5.87
N GLY A 79 2.01 6.75 5.46
CA GLY A 79 3.19 6.06 4.96
C GLY A 79 3.85 5.15 6.00
N GLU A 80 3.92 5.57 7.27
CA GLU A 80 4.50 4.78 8.37
C GLU A 80 3.65 3.53 8.67
N ARG A 81 2.33 3.66 8.66
CA ARG A 81 1.40 2.52 8.80
C ARG A 81 1.55 1.54 7.64
N GLU A 82 1.50 2.05 6.41
CA GLU A 82 1.64 1.23 5.20
C GLU A 82 2.98 0.49 5.13
N GLY A 83 4.07 1.15 5.55
CA GLY A 83 5.38 0.52 5.63
C GLY A 83 5.46 -0.57 6.70
N SER A 84 4.82 -0.36 7.85
CA SER A 84 4.77 -1.34 8.94
C SER A 84 3.96 -2.57 8.56
N ASP A 85 2.82 -2.38 7.88
CA ASP A 85 1.99 -3.49 7.41
C ASP A 85 2.66 -4.26 6.27
N ALA A 86 3.32 -3.56 5.34
CA ALA A 86 4.13 -4.21 4.30
C ALA A 86 5.25 -5.08 4.89
N ARG A 87 5.95 -4.60 5.92
CA ARG A 87 7.00 -5.36 6.61
C ARG A 87 6.42 -6.61 7.28
N ARG A 88 5.34 -6.46 8.04
CA ARG A 88 4.67 -7.58 8.71
C ARG A 88 4.22 -8.65 7.71
N MET A 89 3.71 -8.23 6.55
CA MET A 89 3.33 -9.15 5.48
C MET A 89 4.55 -9.94 4.98
N VAL A 90 5.66 -9.28 4.67
CA VAL A 90 6.87 -9.96 4.19
C VAL A 90 7.37 -10.97 5.23
N ASP A 91 7.37 -10.59 6.51
CA ASP A 91 7.76 -11.48 7.61
C ASP A 91 6.80 -12.69 7.80
N SER A 92 5.57 -12.58 7.29
CA SER A 92 4.56 -13.65 7.35
C SER A 92 4.64 -14.65 6.19
N LEU A 93 5.43 -14.36 5.15
CA LEU A 93 5.58 -15.26 4.00
C LEU A 93 6.29 -16.55 4.40
N THR A 94 5.79 -17.66 3.89
CA THR A 94 6.27 -19.01 4.21
C THR A 94 7.74 -19.17 3.78
N SER A 95 8.08 -18.62 2.61
CA SER A 95 9.45 -18.53 2.08
C SER A 95 10.44 -17.81 2.99
N VAL A 96 10.02 -16.75 3.68
CA VAL A 96 10.85 -16.01 4.65
C VAL A 96 11.01 -16.81 5.94
N GLN A 97 9.93 -17.44 6.41
CA GLN A 97 9.94 -18.27 7.63
C GLN A 97 10.79 -19.54 7.47
N ALA A 98 10.78 -20.16 6.28
CA ALA A 98 11.59 -21.33 5.96
C ALA A 98 13.10 -21.04 5.91
N SER A 99 13.50 -19.79 5.65
CA SER A 99 14.91 -19.37 5.56
C SER A 99 15.57 -19.09 6.92
N VAL A 100 14.79 -19.04 8.00
CA VAL A 100 15.26 -18.74 9.37
C VAL A 100 15.43 -20.03 10.22
N THR A 101 15.14 -21.21 9.65
CA THR A 101 15.30 -22.52 10.30
C THR A 101 16.47 -23.30 9.71
#